data_AF-A0A447X2A4-F1
#
_entry.id   AF-A0A447X2A4-F1
#
_cell.length_a   1.000
_cell.length_b   1.000
_cell.length_c   1.000
_cell.angle_alpha   90.00
_cell.angle_beta   90.00
_cell.angle_gamma   90.00
#
_symmetry.space_group_name_H-M   'P 1'
#
loop_
_entity.id
_entity.type
_entity.pdbx_description
1 polymer ?
#
loop_
_entity_poly.entity_id
_entity_poly.type
_entity_poly.pdbx_seq_one_letter_code
_entity_poly.pdbx_strand_id
1 'polypeptide(L)'
;MSLLLWGCTFGHNEARLQTLQADFVRWFRDNVTAFPLVQERLTTYLLSSDADIWLITGSPQPLVEAVYFDTPWLPRVNLIASQIQRGYGGWVLTMRCLGHEKVAQLERKIGTPLRLYSGYSDSNQDNPLLYFCQHRWRVTPRGELQQLE
;
A
#
# COMPACT_ATOMS: atom_id res chain seq x y z
N MET A 1 9.63 10.24 12.86
CA MET A 1 8.32 10.67 13.40
C MET A 1 7.68 11.63 12.41
N SER A 2 6.41 11.44 12.02
CA SER A 2 5.69 12.41 11.16
C SER A 2 5.10 13.53 12.02
N LEU A 3 5.74 14.71 12.03
CA LEU A 3 5.25 15.87 12.77
C LEU A 3 3.92 16.39 12.22
N LEU A 4 3.68 16.24 10.92
CA LEU A 4 2.43 16.65 10.29
C LEU A 4 1.24 15.81 10.78
N LEU A 5 1.35 14.48 10.74
CA LEU A 5 0.29 13.59 11.23
C LEU A 5 -0.03 13.88 12.70
N TRP A 6 1.00 13.97 13.52
CA TRP A 6 0.84 14.26 14.94
C TRP A 6 0.22 15.64 15.15
N GLY A 7 0.71 16.68 14.48
CA GLY A 7 0.19 18.04 14.61
C GLY A 7 -1.28 18.16 14.19
N CYS A 8 -1.70 17.46 13.13
CA CYS A 8 -3.10 17.44 12.68
C CYS A 8 -4.04 16.66 13.60
N THR A 9 -3.52 15.80 14.49
CA THR A 9 -4.32 14.90 15.34
C THR A 9 -4.16 15.16 16.83
N PHE A 10 -3.18 15.98 17.21
CA PHE A 10 -2.89 16.31 18.59
C PHE A 10 -4.08 16.97 19.27
N GLY A 11 -4.43 16.50 20.47
CA GLY A 11 -5.54 17.04 21.27
C GLY A 11 -6.94 16.63 20.78
N HIS A 12 -7.08 15.95 19.63
CA HIS A 12 -8.35 15.41 19.19
C HIS A 12 -8.68 14.10 19.90
N ASN A 13 -9.92 13.90 20.32
CA ASN A 13 -10.34 12.63 20.90
C ASN A 13 -10.27 11.50 19.84
N GLU A 14 -10.06 10.26 20.28
CA GLU A 14 -9.89 9.11 19.36
C GLU A 14 -11.14 8.84 18.53
N ALA A 15 -12.32 8.94 19.13
CA ALA A 15 -13.59 8.73 18.45
C ALA A 15 -13.77 9.67 17.24
N ARG A 16 -13.45 10.96 17.39
CA ARG A 16 -13.51 11.94 16.30
C ARG A 16 -12.53 11.61 15.19
N LEU A 17 -11.31 11.21 15.52
CA LEU A 17 -10.32 10.82 14.51
C LEU A 17 -10.78 9.59 13.73
N GLN A 18 -11.37 8.61 14.41
CA GLN A 18 -11.97 7.43 13.78
C GLN A 18 -13.19 7.79 12.90
N THR A 19 -14.04 8.73 13.32
CA THR A 19 -15.13 9.25 12.48
C THR A 19 -14.58 9.91 11.22
N LEU A 20 -13.58 10.79 11.33
CA LEU A 20 -12.94 11.43 10.17
C LEU A 20 -12.30 10.40 9.23
N GLN A 21 -11.69 9.34 9.78
CA GLN A 21 -11.16 8.24 9.00
C GLN A 21 -12.28 7.51 8.24
N ALA A 22 -13.40 7.21 8.89
CA ALA A 22 -14.55 6.56 8.25
C ALA A 22 -15.18 7.45 7.16
N ASP A 23 -15.28 8.76 7.40
CA ASP A 23 -15.77 9.73 6.41
C ASP A 23 -14.86 9.77 5.18
N PHE A 24 -13.55 9.80 5.39
CA PHE A 24 -12.58 9.71 4.31
C PHE A 24 -12.71 8.39 3.55
N VAL A 25 -12.85 7.25 4.23
CA VAL A 25 -13.01 5.94 3.58
C VAL A 25 -14.24 5.92 2.68
N ARG A 26 -15.39 6.44 3.17
CA ARG A 26 -16.61 6.54 2.36
C ARG A 26 -16.39 7.40 1.12
N TRP A 27 -15.88 8.62 1.31
CA TRP A 27 -15.58 9.52 0.21
C TRP A 27 -14.61 8.90 -0.80
N PHE A 28 -13.51 8.29 -0.33
CA PHE A 28 -12.51 7.69 -1.21
C PHE A 28 -13.12 6.58 -2.07
N ARG A 29 -13.94 5.71 -1.48
CA ARG A 29 -14.59 4.61 -2.19
C ARG A 29 -15.55 5.09 -3.28
N ASP A 30 -16.22 6.22 -3.06
CA ASP A 30 -17.11 6.83 -4.06
C ASP A 30 -16.34 7.51 -5.21
N ASN A 31 -15.07 7.85 -4.99
CA ASN A 31 -14.27 8.66 -5.93
C ASN A 31 -13.07 7.91 -6.54
N VAL A 32 -12.76 6.70 -6.07
CA VAL A 32 -11.61 5.94 -6.55
C VAL A 32 -11.84 5.48 -7.99
N THR A 33 -10.88 5.79 -8.85
CA THR A 33 -10.87 5.28 -10.23
C THR A 33 -10.09 3.97 -10.25
N ALA A 34 -10.77 2.89 -10.59
CA ALA A 34 -10.13 1.61 -10.86
C ALA A 34 -9.37 1.67 -12.20
N PHE A 35 -8.22 1.00 -12.27
CA PHE A 35 -7.50 0.77 -13.52
C PHE A 35 -7.74 -0.67 -14.00
N PRO A 36 -8.58 -0.89 -15.04
CA PRO A 36 -8.98 -2.22 -15.45
C PRO A 36 -7.81 -3.14 -15.78
N LEU A 37 -6.79 -2.63 -16.48
CA LEU A 37 -5.61 -3.41 -16.86
C LEU A 37 -4.80 -3.87 -15.64
N VAL A 38 -4.72 -3.05 -14.59
CA VAL A 38 -4.04 -3.42 -13.33
C VAL A 38 -4.87 -4.48 -12.58
N GLN A 39 -6.19 -4.32 -12.54
CA GLN A 39 -7.09 -5.30 -11.92
C GLN A 39 -7.08 -6.65 -12.63
N GLU A 40 -7.04 -6.64 -13.97
CA GLU A 40 -6.93 -7.85 -14.78
C GLU A 40 -5.62 -8.59 -14.45
N ARG A 41 -4.47 -7.89 -14.45
CA ARG A 41 -3.18 -8.48 -14.08
C ARG A 41 -3.18 -9.07 -12.67
N LEU A 42 -3.70 -8.33 -11.70
CA LEU A 42 -3.84 -8.81 -10.33
C LEU A 42 -4.70 -10.08 -10.28
N THR A 43 -5.83 -10.09 -11.02
CA THR A 43 -6.73 -11.24 -11.09
C THR A 43 -6.05 -12.45 -11.73
N THR A 44 -5.27 -12.26 -12.78
CA THR A 44 -4.47 -13.34 -13.40
C THR A 44 -3.51 -13.96 -12.38
N TYR A 45 -2.75 -13.16 -11.62
CA TYR A 45 -1.86 -13.69 -10.60
C TYR A 45 -2.62 -14.39 -9.47
N LEU A 46 -3.77 -13.83 -9.05
CA LEU A 46 -4.60 -14.45 -8.02
C LEU A 46 -5.16 -15.81 -8.46
N LEU A 47 -5.39 -16.02 -9.74
CA LEU A 47 -5.83 -17.32 -10.26
C LEU A 47 -4.67 -18.32 -10.43
N SER A 48 -3.43 -17.84 -10.40
CA SER A 48 -2.25 -18.69 -10.43
C SER A 48 -2.00 -19.32 -9.06
N SER A 49 -1.60 -20.60 -9.03
CA SER A 49 -1.31 -21.31 -7.78
C SER A 49 0.17 -21.26 -7.37
N ASP A 50 1.00 -20.57 -8.13
CA ASP A 50 2.46 -20.57 -8.00
C ASP A 50 3.05 -19.21 -7.56
N ALA A 51 2.20 -18.27 -7.15
CA ALA A 51 2.63 -16.92 -6.79
C ALA A 51 2.03 -16.42 -5.47
N ASP A 52 2.92 -15.98 -4.57
CA ASP A 52 2.54 -15.13 -3.44
C ASP A 52 2.43 -13.68 -3.91
N ILE A 53 1.29 -13.05 -3.65
CA ILE A 53 1.03 -11.67 -4.06
C ILE A 53 1.19 -10.75 -2.86
N TRP A 54 1.91 -9.66 -3.06
CA TRP A 54 2.21 -8.67 -2.03
C TRP A 54 1.68 -7.29 -2.42
N LEU A 55 0.86 -6.68 -1.57
CA LEU A 55 0.49 -5.27 -1.65
C LEU A 55 1.37 -4.48 -0.67
N ILE A 56 2.25 -3.64 -1.21
CA ILE A 56 3.24 -2.88 -0.43
C ILE A 56 3.03 -1.38 -0.63
N THR A 57 2.48 -0.71 0.38
CA THR A 57 1.95 0.66 0.25
C THR A 57 2.44 1.59 1.36
N GLY A 58 2.65 2.85 1.02
CA GLY A 58 2.95 3.92 1.98
C GLY A 58 1.74 4.41 2.76
N SER A 59 0.53 4.03 2.37
CA SER A 59 -0.71 4.37 3.08
C SER A 59 -0.78 3.67 4.45
N PRO A 60 -1.42 4.28 5.45
CA PRO A 60 -1.67 3.64 6.74
C PRO A 60 -2.50 2.35 6.60
N GLN A 61 -2.10 1.27 7.28
CA GLN A 61 -2.78 -0.03 7.21
C GLN A 61 -4.29 0.05 7.50
N PRO A 62 -4.77 0.75 8.55
CA PRO A 62 -6.20 0.82 8.82
C PRO A 62 -7.02 1.48 7.69
N LEU A 63 -6.41 2.39 6.93
CA LEU A 63 -7.05 3.02 5.78
C LEU A 63 -7.13 2.07 4.58
N VAL A 64 -6.06 1.33 4.31
CA VAL A 64 -6.02 0.37 3.20
C VAL A 64 -7.05 -0.74 3.43
N GLU A 65 -7.08 -1.30 4.64
CA GLU A 65 -8.02 -2.34 5.03
C GLU A 65 -9.47 -1.82 4.96
N ALA A 66 -9.74 -0.60 5.45
CA ALA A 66 -11.09 -0.04 5.41
C ALA A 66 -11.55 0.35 3.99
N VAL A 67 -10.64 0.83 3.13
CA VAL A 67 -10.98 1.19 1.75
C VAL A 67 -11.29 -0.05 0.91
N TYR A 68 -10.57 -1.15 1.12
CA TYR A 68 -10.67 -2.35 0.27
C TYR A 68 -11.34 -3.55 0.96
N PHE A 69 -12.03 -3.34 2.09
CA PHE A 69 -12.54 -4.41 2.96
C PHE A 69 -13.45 -5.43 2.27
N ASP A 70 -14.19 -5.02 1.25
CA ASP A 70 -15.16 -5.83 0.50
C ASP A 70 -14.61 -6.32 -0.85
N THR A 71 -13.34 -6.03 -1.14
CA THR A 71 -12.72 -6.52 -2.37
C THR A 71 -12.36 -7.99 -2.23
N PRO A 72 -12.63 -8.83 -3.26
CA PRO A 72 -12.35 -10.27 -3.19
C PRO A 72 -10.84 -10.58 -3.19
N TRP A 73 -10.00 -9.61 -3.57
CA TRP A 73 -8.55 -9.79 -3.66
C TRP A 73 -7.81 -9.48 -2.36
N LEU A 74 -8.30 -8.58 -1.49
CA LEU A 74 -7.56 -8.16 -0.29
C LEU A 74 -7.19 -9.33 0.64
N PRO A 75 -8.10 -10.28 0.96
CA PRO A 75 -7.76 -11.44 1.80
C PRO A 75 -6.76 -12.41 1.17
N ARG A 76 -6.49 -12.26 -0.14
CA ARG A 76 -5.66 -13.16 -0.94
C ARG A 76 -4.28 -12.59 -1.24
N VAL A 77 -3.97 -11.40 -0.71
CA VAL A 77 -2.67 -10.76 -0.83
C VAL A 77 -2.06 -10.56 0.55
N ASN A 78 -0.73 -10.59 0.61
CA ASN A 78 0.02 -10.21 1.80
C ASN A 78 0.16 -8.68 1.84
N LEU A 79 -0.23 -8.06 2.94
CA LEU A 79 -0.21 -6.60 3.09
C LEU A 79 1.02 -6.14 3.90
N ILE A 80 1.77 -5.19 3.34
CA ILE A 80 2.75 -4.37 4.06
C ILE A 80 2.34 -2.91 3.88
N ALA A 81 1.90 -2.28 4.96
CA ALA A 81 1.44 -0.90 4.96
C ALA A 81 2.08 -0.09 6.09
N SER A 82 2.04 1.24 5.99
CA SER A 82 2.51 2.11 7.07
C SER A 82 1.73 1.85 8.36
N GLN A 83 2.42 1.88 9.50
CA GLN A 83 1.81 1.64 10.81
C GLN A 83 1.62 2.96 11.55
N ILE A 84 0.41 3.16 12.07
CA ILE A 84 0.05 4.29 12.91
C ILE A 84 -0.46 3.79 14.26
N GLN A 85 -0.23 4.57 15.31
CA GLN A 85 -0.80 4.30 16.63
C GLN A 85 -1.08 5.61 17.37
N ARG A 86 -1.85 5.52 18.45
CA ARG A 86 -1.99 6.63 19.40
C ARG A 86 -0.68 6.84 20.16
N GLY A 87 -0.21 8.08 20.26
CA GLY A 87 0.98 8.43 21.03
C GLY A 87 1.11 9.93 21.25
N TYR A 88 1.58 10.32 22.44
CA TYR A 88 1.86 11.73 22.79
C TYR A 88 0.69 12.68 22.49
N GLY A 89 -0.55 12.27 22.77
CA GLY A 89 -1.75 13.10 22.58
C GLY A 89 -2.33 13.13 21.16
N GLY A 90 -1.70 12.49 20.17
CA GLY A 90 -2.20 12.39 18.79
C GLY A 90 -1.95 11.01 18.17
N TRP A 91 -2.04 10.92 16.84
CA TRP A 91 -1.57 9.77 16.07
C TRP A 91 -0.10 9.95 15.68
N VAL A 92 0.66 8.86 15.75
CA VAL A 92 2.07 8.80 15.39
C VAL A 92 2.31 7.70 14.38
N LEU A 93 3.26 7.94 13.48
CA LEU A 93 3.71 6.98 12.48
C LEU A 93 4.86 6.14 13.07
N THR A 94 4.59 4.87 13.40
CA THR A 94 5.58 3.95 13.99
C THR A 94 6.46 3.30 12.93
N MET A 95 5.91 3.08 11.74
CA MET A 95 6.64 2.59 10.58
C MET A 95 6.12 3.29 9.32
N ARG A 96 7.01 3.85 8.52
CA ARG A 96 6.68 4.52 7.24
C ARG A 96 7.10 3.64 6.07
N CYS A 97 6.15 2.95 5.45
CA CYS A 97 6.42 1.99 4.37
C CYS A 97 6.68 2.71 3.03
N LEU A 98 7.87 3.29 2.86
CA LEU A 98 8.20 4.14 1.70
C LEU A 98 9.64 3.93 1.25
N GLY A 99 9.89 3.95 -0.06
CA GLY A 99 11.24 3.84 -0.59
C GLY A 99 11.91 2.53 -0.18
N HIS A 100 13.16 2.63 0.29
CA HIS A 100 13.92 1.48 0.80
C HIS A 100 13.26 0.78 2.00
N GLU A 101 12.38 1.43 2.75
CA GLU A 101 11.66 0.73 3.83
C GLU A 101 10.74 -0.35 3.26
N LYS A 102 10.18 -0.17 2.06
CA LYS A 102 9.41 -1.22 1.39
C LYS A 102 10.25 -2.48 1.16
N VAL A 103 11.51 -2.30 0.75
CA VAL A 103 12.49 -3.37 0.55
C VAL A 103 12.77 -4.06 1.87
N ALA A 104 13.17 -3.30 2.91
CA ALA A 104 13.52 -3.84 4.22
C ALA A 104 12.35 -4.60 4.87
N GLN A 105 11.11 -4.12 4.72
CA GLN A 105 9.93 -4.81 5.24
C GLN A 105 9.64 -6.11 4.49
N LEU A 106 9.81 -6.13 3.16
CA LEU A 106 9.65 -7.36 2.38
C LEU A 106 10.75 -8.37 2.69
N GLU A 107 12.00 -7.95 2.82
CA GLU A 107 13.12 -8.81 3.23
C GLU A 107 12.89 -9.46 4.59
N ARG A 108 12.30 -8.74 5.55
CA ARG A 108 11.90 -9.32 6.85
C ARG A 108 10.82 -10.39 6.74
N LYS A 109 10.03 -10.38 5.66
CA LYS A 109 8.91 -11.31 5.46
C LYS A 109 9.30 -12.54 4.66
N ILE A 110 10.08 -12.38 3.59
CA ILE A 110 10.41 -13.47 2.65
C ILE A 110 11.91 -13.80 2.59
N GLY A 111 12.73 -13.10 3.36
CA GLY A 111 14.18 -13.30 3.41
C GLY A 111 14.95 -12.56 2.32
N THR A 112 16.25 -12.82 2.30
CA THR A 112 17.22 -12.21 1.38
C THR A 112 18.02 -13.29 0.63
N PRO A 113 18.41 -13.07 -0.64
CA PRO A 113 18.13 -11.88 -1.45
C PRO A 113 16.70 -11.90 -2.02
N LEU A 114 16.10 -10.72 -2.20
CA LEU A 114 14.81 -10.62 -2.87
C LEU A 114 14.92 -11.05 -4.34
N ARG A 115 14.00 -11.92 -4.77
CA ARG A 115 13.81 -12.32 -6.16
C ARG A 115 12.33 -12.29 -6.46
N LEU A 116 11.87 -11.21 -7.07
CA LEU A 116 10.46 -11.01 -7.37
C LEU A 116 10.21 -11.25 -8.85
N TYR A 117 9.11 -11.92 -9.19
CA TYR A 117 8.79 -12.18 -10.59
C TYR A 117 8.33 -10.91 -11.33
N SER A 118 7.34 -10.21 -10.78
CA SER A 118 6.78 -8.99 -11.39
C SER A 118 6.50 -7.93 -10.33
N GLY A 119 6.62 -6.66 -10.70
CA GLY A 119 6.36 -5.52 -9.84
C GLY A 119 5.66 -4.39 -10.58
N TYR A 120 4.69 -3.76 -9.91
CA TYR A 120 3.85 -2.70 -10.44
C TYR A 120 3.85 -1.52 -9.47
N SER A 121 4.13 -0.32 -9.97
CA SER A 121 3.98 0.92 -9.18
C SER A 121 3.72 2.10 -10.09
N ASP A 122 3.00 3.10 -9.59
CA ASP A 122 2.83 4.41 -10.22
C ASP A 122 3.94 5.41 -9.82
N SER A 123 4.76 5.10 -8.82
CA SER A 123 5.67 6.05 -8.17
C SER A 123 7.16 5.73 -8.37
N ASN A 124 7.97 6.77 -8.59
CA ASN A 124 9.43 6.66 -8.62
C ASN A 124 10.03 6.28 -7.27
N GLN A 125 9.30 6.52 -6.18
CA GLN A 125 9.76 6.15 -4.84
C GLN A 125 9.81 4.64 -4.66
N ASP A 126 9.15 3.85 -5.51
CA ASP A 126 9.16 2.40 -5.44
C ASP A 126 10.24 1.76 -6.32
N ASN A 127 11.02 2.57 -7.05
CA ASN A 127 12.13 2.07 -7.86
C ASN A 127 13.11 1.16 -7.08
N PRO A 128 13.46 1.44 -5.81
CA PRO A 128 14.30 0.52 -5.03
C PRO A 128 13.71 -0.88 -4.88
N LEU A 129 12.38 -1.01 -4.77
CA LEU A 129 11.73 -2.31 -4.68
C LEU A 129 11.59 -2.96 -6.05
N LEU A 130 11.19 -2.18 -7.08
CA LEU A 130 11.06 -2.67 -8.45
C LEU A 130 12.38 -3.20 -8.99
N TYR A 131 13.53 -2.69 -8.54
CA TYR A 131 14.84 -3.20 -8.92
C TYR A 131 15.00 -4.72 -8.70
N PHE A 132 14.33 -5.29 -7.70
CA PHE A 132 14.36 -6.73 -7.40
C PHE A 132 13.37 -7.56 -8.24
N CYS A 133 12.58 -6.92 -9.10
CA CYS A 133 11.61 -7.57 -9.98
C CYS A 133 12.24 -7.90 -11.35
N GLN A 134 12.01 -9.12 -11.83
CA GLN A 134 12.38 -9.52 -13.19
C GLN A 134 11.57 -8.74 -14.24
N HIS A 135 10.26 -8.60 -14.01
CA HIS A 135 9.37 -7.79 -14.82
C HIS A 135 8.94 -6.53 -14.05
N ARG A 136 9.25 -5.36 -14.59
CA ARG A 136 9.01 -4.07 -13.93
C ARG A 136 8.02 -3.24 -14.73
N TRP A 137 6.98 -2.77 -14.08
CA TRP A 137 5.91 -2.02 -14.71
C TRP A 137 5.66 -0.71 -14.00
N ARG A 138 5.67 0.38 -14.76
CA ARG A 138 5.16 1.68 -14.34
C ARG A 138 3.69 1.79 -14.73
N VAL A 139 2.83 2.03 -13.75
CA VAL A 139 1.42 2.36 -13.98
C VAL A 139 1.32 3.85 -14.28
N THR A 140 0.78 4.21 -15.44
CA THR A 140 0.58 5.62 -15.80
C THR A 140 -0.64 6.21 -15.08
N PRO A 141 -0.79 7.55 -15.03
CA PRO A 141 -2.01 8.15 -14.49
C PRO A 141 -3.32 7.74 -15.19
N ARG A 142 -3.23 7.15 -16.39
CA ARG A 142 -4.36 6.60 -17.14
C ARG A 142 -4.60 5.11 -16.88
N GLY A 143 -3.79 4.47 -16.04
CA GLY A 143 -3.87 3.04 -15.75
C GLY A 143 -3.23 2.14 -16.80
N GLU A 144 -2.42 2.70 -17.71
CA GLU A 144 -1.66 1.92 -18.70
C GLU A 144 -0.39 1.35 -18.07
N LEU A 145 0.10 0.24 -18.61
CA LEU A 145 1.32 -0.43 -18.13
C LEU A 145 2.48 -0.15 -19.07
N GLN A 146 3.46 0.60 -18.58
CA GLN A 146 4.73 0.82 -19.28
C GLN A 146 5.80 -0.10 -18.70
N GLN A 147 6.40 -0.95 -19.53
CA GLN A 147 7.52 -1.79 -19.10
C GLN A 147 8.76 -0.91 -18.87
N LEU A 148 9.45 -1.15 -17.75
CA LEU A 148 10.73 -0.53 -17.44
C LEU A 148 11.86 -1.48 -17.83
N GLU A 149 12.95 -0.92 -18.34
CA GLU A 149 14.21 -1.64 -18.64
C GLU A 149 14.96 -2.04 -17.37
#